data_AF-A0A6H5IQJ2-F1
#
_entry.id   AF-A0A6H5IQJ2-F1
#
_cell.length_a   1.000
_cell.length_b   1.000
_cell.length_c   1.000
_cell.angle_alpha   90.00
_cell.angle_beta   90.00
_cell.angle_gamma   90.00
#
_symmetry.space_group_name_H-M   'P 1'
#
loop_
_entity.id
_entity.type
_entity.pdbx_description
1 polymer ?
#
loop_
_entity_poly.entity_id
_entity_poly.type
_entity_poly.pdbx_seq_one_letter_code
_entity_poly.pdbx_strand_id
1 'polypeptide(L)'
;MVMERLTAEMMKGLCKETHEDAIVRCYTTYMQDLPTGNETGNFLALDLGGTNFRVLLITLEKKAFDMKSKIYAIPQSLMLGTGRQLFDHIAQCLALFVKDLKLENQCLPLGFTFSFPLTQQGLTKGLLVRWTKGFNCSGVVGEDVVGLLEEAIARRNDIKIDVCAILNDTTGTLMSCAWKNKNCRIGLIVGTGSNACYVEKTGNAECALEGRFHPEKPSMLINTEWGAFGERGTLDFVRTEFDRDIDDNSINPNKQIFEKMISGMYMGELARLVLEKLTNDGHLFGGKLPEELRKRGRFFTKYVSEIESDPKGKYANCREILAELGMMNVSDQDCENVRYVCSVVSRRAAHLASAGIATLLTKMAENNTTVGVDGSVYRFHPHFHDLMVEKISKLQPYKVCGRHEGSSDEKNVSTLARETATEMGRWLVGHQREPDIPDVWCSPVIHKLIENCHTDSEELTIETLKLFEEMIEKKDEHILHCLVLTYLNNRGYYDNSAADSAIVSWSDEEDEREREKKSSMDMTLGTGHSRTLAPSNIHRILNW
;
A
#
# COMPACT_ATOMS: atom_id res chain seq x y z
N MET A 1 -21.32 5.51 0.34
CA MET A 1 -21.37 5.21 -1.11
C MET A 1 -20.15 4.48 -1.68
N VAL A 2 -18.92 5.01 -1.70
CA VAL A 2 -17.75 4.26 -2.25
C VAL A 2 -17.57 2.90 -1.54
N MET A 3 -17.52 2.91 -0.20
CA MET A 3 -17.39 1.68 0.61
C MET A 3 -18.56 0.70 0.42
N GLU A 4 -19.79 1.20 0.31
CA GLU A 4 -20.98 0.38 0.09
C GLU A 4 -20.91 -0.34 -1.26
N ARG A 5 -20.56 0.39 -2.33
CA ARG A 5 -20.42 -0.18 -3.68
C ARG A 5 -19.26 -1.18 -3.75
N LEU A 6 -18.14 -0.88 -3.10
CA LEU A 6 -17.01 -1.82 -3.03
C LEU A 6 -17.38 -3.08 -2.25
N THR A 7 -18.06 -2.96 -1.10
CA THR A 7 -18.59 -4.11 -0.35
C THR A 7 -19.46 -4.98 -1.24
N ALA A 8 -20.40 -4.39 -1.98
CA ALA A 8 -21.31 -5.13 -2.86
C ALA A 8 -20.56 -5.87 -3.97
N GLU A 9 -19.60 -5.22 -4.63
CA GLU A 9 -18.79 -5.86 -5.68
C GLU A 9 -17.89 -6.98 -5.13
N MET A 10 -17.31 -6.82 -3.93
CA MET A 10 -16.55 -7.89 -3.28
C MET A 10 -17.42 -9.09 -2.92
N MET A 11 -18.63 -8.87 -2.42
CA MET A 11 -19.57 -9.97 -2.14
C MET A 11 -19.93 -10.73 -3.41
N LYS A 12 -20.12 -10.02 -4.54
CA LYS A 12 -20.32 -10.66 -5.84
C LYS A 12 -19.09 -11.44 -6.31
N GLY A 13 -17.90 -10.88 -6.11
CA GLY A 13 -16.63 -11.50 -6.51
C GLY A 13 -16.32 -12.77 -5.73
N LEU A 14 -16.71 -12.84 -4.46
CA LEU A 14 -16.52 -14.04 -3.64
C LEU A 14 -17.52 -15.16 -3.95
N CYS A 15 -18.74 -14.79 -4.34
CA CYS A 15 -19.83 -15.72 -4.60
C CYS A 15 -19.71 -16.38 -5.97
N LYS A 16 -19.84 -17.71 -6.01
CA LYS A 16 -19.57 -18.52 -7.20
C LYS A 16 -20.51 -18.18 -8.36
N GLU A 17 -21.79 -17.94 -8.08
CA GLU A 17 -22.82 -17.66 -9.08
C GLU A 17 -22.65 -16.27 -9.72
N THR A 18 -22.11 -15.31 -8.97
CA THR A 18 -21.98 -13.91 -9.42
C THR A 18 -20.56 -13.51 -9.81
N HIS A 19 -19.58 -14.41 -9.64
CA HIS A 19 -18.16 -14.12 -9.84
C HIS A 19 -17.84 -13.59 -11.24
N GLU A 20 -18.41 -14.20 -12.29
CA GLU A 20 -18.14 -13.80 -13.67
C GLU A 20 -18.63 -12.39 -13.99
N ASP A 21 -19.72 -11.98 -13.34
CA ASP A 21 -20.29 -10.64 -13.50
C ASP A 21 -19.64 -9.61 -12.57
N ALA A 22 -18.81 -10.00 -11.60
CA ALA A 22 -18.21 -9.09 -10.65
C ALA A 22 -17.11 -8.21 -11.28
N ILE A 23 -17.07 -6.92 -10.92
CA ILE A 23 -15.96 -6.03 -11.29
C ILE A 23 -14.74 -6.32 -10.42
N VAL A 24 -14.94 -6.41 -9.11
CA VAL A 24 -13.89 -6.76 -8.15
C VAL A 24 -13.93 -8.27 -7.97
N ARG A 25 -13.00 -8.96 -8.61
CA ARG A 25 -13.06 -10.43 -8.78
C ARG A 25 -12.74 -11.20 -7.50
N CYS A 26 -11.97 -10.65 -6.55
CA CYS A 26 -11.65 -11.35 -5.30
C CYS A 26 -11.07 -12.76 -5.53
N TYR A 27 -10.00 -12.87 -6.32
CA TYR A 27 -9.35 -14.12 -6.64
C TYR A 27 -8.84 -14.88 -5.40
N THR A 28 -9.17 -16.17 -5.34
CA THR A 28 -8.71 -17.09 -4.30
C THR A 28 -7.22 -17.42 -4.50
N THR A 29 -6.42 -17.22 -3.45
CA THR A 29 -4.96 -17.46 -3.51
C THR A 29 -4.54 -18.86 -3.07
N TYR A 30 -5.44 -19.62 -2.44
CA TYR A 30 -5.17 -20.93 -1.82
C TYR A 30 -4.17 -20.89 -0.65
N MET A 31 -3.73 -19.71 -0.22
CA MET A 31 -2.98 -19.54 1.02
C MET A 31 -3.94 -19.44 2.21
N GLN A 32 -3.83 -20.39 3.14
CA GLN A 32 -4.73 -20.48 4.29
C GLN A 32 -4.05 -20.22 5.63
N ASP A 33 -2.72 -20.19 5.66
CA ASP A 33 -1.93 -19.96 6.87
C ASP A 33 -1.15 -18.66 6.77
N LEU A 34 -1.12 -17.92 7.88
CA LEU A 34 -0.18 -16.83 8.07
C LEU A 34 1.11 -17.36 8.72
N PRO A 35 2.25 -16.69 8.48
CA PRO A 35 3.52 -17.11 9.05
C PRO A 35 3.48 -17.10 10.58
N THR A 36 4.03 -18.15 11.17
CA THR A 36 4.18 -18.36 12.61
C THR A 36 5.39 -17.63 13.19
N GLY A 37 6.41 -17.32 12.36
CA GLY A 37 7.71 -16.79 12.81
C GLY A 37 8.68 -17.88 13.29
N ASN A 38 8.33 -19.15 13.07
CA ASN A 38 9.19 -20.30 13.35
C ASN A 38 9.73 -20.95 12.06
N GLU A 39 9.44 -20.36 10.90
CA GLU A 39 9.90 -20.84 9.61
C GLU A 39 11.44 -20.82 9.55
N THR A 40 12.02 -21.86 8.96
CA THR A 40 13.47 -21.98 8.79
C THR A 40 13.79 -22.53 7.41
N GLY A 41 14.92 -22.11 6.84
CA GLY A 41 15.43 -22.65 5.58
C GLY A 41 15.81 -21.58 4.56
N ASN A 42 16.29 -22.04 3.42
CA ASN A 42 16.67 -21.19 2.29
C ASN A 42 15.55 -21.22 1.24
N PHE A 43 15.00 -20.06 0.92
CA PHE A 43 13.92 -19.91 -0.05
C PHE A 43 14.35 -18.94 -1.14
N LEU A 44 14.15 -19.32 -2.38
CA LEU A 44 14.19 -18.37 -3.48
C LEU A 44 12.88 -17.60 -3.53
N ALA A 45 12.95 -16.33 -3.89
CA ALA A 45 11.80 -15.56 -4.34
C ALA A 45 12.11 -14.93 -5.69
N LEU A 46 11.15 -15.00 -6.61
CA LEU A 46 11.19 -14.35 -7.91
C LEU A 46 10.08 -13.31 -7.92
N ASP A 47 10.44 -12.04 -8.11
CA ASP A 47 9.51 -10.92 -8.17
C ASP A 47 9.55 -10.30 -9.56
N LEU A 48 8.54 -10.61 -10.38
CA LEU A 48 8.41 -10.14 -11.75
C LEU A 48 7.58 -8.85 -11.80
N GLY A 49 8.29 -7.72 -11.99
CA GLY A 49 7.73 -6.38 -12.16
C GLY A 49 7.47 -6.00 -13.62
N GLY A 50 7.45 -4.70 -13.91
CA GLY A 50 7.25 -4.13 -15.25
C GLY A 50 8.50 -4.23 -16.12
N THR A 51 9.56 -3.50 -15.76
CA THR A 51 10.77 -3.37 -16.62
C THR A 51 11.94 -4.21 -16.11
N ASN A 52 11.87 -4.65 -14.86
CA ASN A 52 12.87 -5.50 -14.23
C ASN A 52 12.18 -6.61 -13.44
N PHE A 53 12.94 -7.66 -13.14
CA PHE A 53 12.57 -8.60 -12.10
C PHE A 53 13.71 -8.76 -11.11
N ARG A 54 13.36 -9.26 -9.94
CA ARG A 54 14.31 -9.50 -8.85
C ARG A 54 14.31 -10.97 -8.50
N VAL A 55 15.51 -11.50 -8.30
CA VAL A 55 15.72 -12.81 -7.68
C VAL A 55 16.27 -12.57 -6.29
N LEU A 56 15.70 -13.25 -5.30
CA LEU A 56 16.13 -13.18 -3.92
C LEU A 56 16.43 -14.58 -3.40
N LEU A 57 17.42 -14.67 -2.51
CA LEU A 57 17.59 -15.77 -1.58
C LEU A 57 17.28 -15.24 -0.19
N ILE A 58 16.28 -15.82 0.45
CA ILE A 58 15.86 -15.51 1.82
C ILE A 58 16.24 -16.70 2.69
N THR A 59 17.13 -16.48 3.65
CA THR A 59 17.44 -17.47 4.67
C THR A 59 16.68 -17.11 5.93
N LEU A 60 15.73 -17.95 6.33
CA LEU A 60 14.95 -17.78 7.55
C LEU A 60 15.58 -18.59 8.68
N GLU A 61 15.75 -17.93 9.82
CA GLU A 61 16.22 -18.50 11.08
C GLU A 61 15.27 -18.08 12.22
N LYS A 62 14.05 -18.62 12.19
CA LYS A 62 12.97 -18.27 13.12
C LYS A 62 12.63 -16.78 13.09
N LYS A 63 13.15 -15.99 14.03
CA LYS A 63 12.91 -14.54 14.15
C LYS A 63 13.95 -13.69 13.43
N ALA A 64 15.00 -14.30 12.91
CA ALA A 64 16.01 -13.63 12.09
C ALA A 64 15.85 -14.04 10.62
N PHE A 65 16.27 -13.16 9.72
CA PHE A 65 16.39 -13.48 8.30
C PHE A 65 17.63 -12.80 7.71
N ASP A 66 18.26 -13.47 6.75
CA ASP A 66 19.23 -12.89 5.82
C ASP A 66 18.62 -12.83 4.43
N MET A 67 18.98 -11.80 3.66
CA MET A 67 18.46 -11.60 2.31
C MET A 67 19.57 -11.20 1.35
N LYS A 68 19.75 -12.00 0.31
CA LYS A 68 20.57 -11.65 -0.85
C LYS A 68 19.65 -11.42 -2.03
N SER A 69 19.91 -10.40 -2.84
CA SER A 69 19.07 -10.11 -4.00
C SER A 69 19.88 -9.61 -5.19
N LYS A 70 19.35 -9.83 -6.39
CA LYS A 70 19.87 -9.31 -7.65
C LYS A 70 18.72 -8.92 -8.56
N ILE A 71 18.85 -7.76 -9.19
CA ILE A 71 17.88 -7.22 -10.14
C ILE A 71 18.37 -7.54 -11.56
N TYR A 72 17.45 -7.96 -12.40
CA TYR A 72 17.68 -8.25 -13.81
C TYR A 72 16.73 -7.43 -14.67
N ALA A 73 17.28 -6.74 -15.66
CA ALA A 73 16.48 -6.02 -16.64
C ALA A 73 15.76 -7.01 -17.57
N ILE A 74 14.56 -6.62 -18.01
CA ILE A 74 13.81 -7.31 -19.04
C ILE A 74 13.85 -6.43 -20.29
N PRO A 75 14.61 -6.80 -21.32
CA PRO A 75 14.57 -6.09 -22.59
C PRO A 75 13.13 -5.98 -23.12
N GLN A 76 12.77 -4.83 -23.68
CA GLN A 76 11.44 -4.60 -24.25
C GLN A 76 11.08 -5.64 -25.33
N SER A 77 12.07 -6.11 -26.08
CA SER A 77 11.90 -7.20 -27.05
C SER A 77 11.43 -8.53 -26.43
N LEU A 78 11.73 -8.79 -25.15
CA LEU A 78 11.22 -9.93 -24.41
C LEU A 78 9.81 -9.67 -23.87
N MET A 79 9.55 -8.47 -23.37
CA MET A 79 8.21 -8.06 -22.89
C MET A 79 7.14 -8.15 -23.99
N LEU A 80 7.55 -7.94 -25.25
CA LEU A 80 6.69 -8.02 -26.44
C LEU A 80 6.95 -9.28 -27.29
N GLY A 81 7.81 -10.17 -26.81
CA GLY A 81 8.23 -11.38 -27.52
C GLY A 81 7.30 -12.57 -27.29
N THR A 82 7.86 -13.78 -27.34
CA THR A 82 7.11 -15.01 -26.99
C THR A 82 7.23 -15.32 -25.50
N GLY A 83 6.24 -15.98 -24.93
CA GLY A 83 6.30 -16.50 -23.56
C GLY A 83 7.55 -17.33 -23.32
N ARG A 84 7.87 -18.24 -24.24
CA ARG A 84 9.09 -19.05 -24.17
C ARG A 84 10.36 -18.22 -23.99
N GLN A 85 10.54 -17.16 -24.78
CA GLN A 85 11.71 -16.28 -24.65
C GLN A 85 11.77 -15.58 -23.29
N LEU A 86 10.64 -15.10 -22.78
CA LEU A 86 10.57 -14.48 -21.45
C LEU A 86 10.96 -15.48 -20.35
N PHE A 87 10.34 -16.65 -20.31
CA PHE A 87 10.60 -17.64 -19.26
C PHE A 87 12.00 -18.26 -19.37
N ASP A 88 12.54 -18.44 -20.58
CA ASP A 88 13.94 -18.87 -20.78
C ASP A 88 14.93 -17.83 -20.24
N HIS A 89 14.65 -16.53 -20.41
CA HIS A 89 15.47 -15.45 -19.82
C HIS A 89 15.38 -15.45 -18.28
N ILE A 90 14.18 -15.59 -17.73
CA ILE A 90 13.99 -15.69 -16.27
C ILE A 90 14.77 -16.88 -15.70
N ALA A 91 14.66 -18.06 -16.32
CA ALA A 91 15.37 -19.26 -15.89
C ALA A 91 16.89 -19.08 -15.99
N GLN A 92 17.39 -18.39 -17.02
CA GLN A 92 18.81 -18.04 -17.15
C GLN A 92 19.30 -17.15 -16.01
N CYS A 93 18.53 -16.13 -15.62
CA CYS A 93 18.88 -15.26 -14.50
C CYS A 93 18.81 -15.97 -13.14
N LEU A 94 17.82 -16.86 -12.94
CA LEU A 94 17.77 -17.74 -11.76
C LEU A 94 19.04 -18.59 -11.66
N ALA A 95 19.47 -19.21 -12.76
CA ALA A 95 20.68 -20.04 -12.77
C ALA A 95 21.95 -19.24 -12.49
N LEU A 96 22.08 -18.04 -13.06
CA LEU A 96 23.21 -17.15 -12.75
C LEU A 96 23.25 -16.81 -11.27
N PHE A 97 22.11 -16.43 -10.69
CA PHE A 97 22.03 -16.09 -9.26
C PHE A 97 22.37 -17.26 -8.35
N VAL A 98 21.84 -18.45 -8.63
CA VAL A 98 22.09 -19.67 -7.85
C VAL A 98 23.57 -20.08 -7.91
N LYS A 99 24.19 -20.02 -9.09
CA LYS A 99 25.62 -20.33 -9.28
C LYS A 99 26.54 -19.29 -8.64
N ASP A 100 26.20 -18.01 -8.72
CA ASP A 100 26.93 -16.93 -8.04
C ASP A 100 27.01 -17.19 -6.52
N LEU A 101 25.95 -17.79 -5.95
CA LEU A 101 25.86 -18.15 -4.54
C LEU A 101 26.37 -19.57 -4.22
N LYS A 102 26.82 -20.34 -5.23
CA LYS A 102 27.29 -21.73 -5.11
C LYS A 102 26.25 -22.70 -4.56
N LEU A 103 25.00 -22.54 -4.98
CA LEU A 103 23.85 -23.33 -4.51
C LEU A 103 23.27 -24.27 -5.60
N GLU A 104 23.95 -24.44 -6.73
CA GLU A 104 23.46 -25.20 -7.90
C GLU A 104 23.16 -26.68 -7.62
N ASN A 105 23.74 -27.23 -6.55
CA ASN A 105 23.53 -28.62 -6.14
C ASN A 105 22.38 -28.79 -5.14
N GLN A 106 21.77 -27.70 -4.65
CA GLN A 106 20.64 -27.73 -3.74
C GLN A 106 19.32 -27.70 -4.52
N CYS A 107 18.29 -28.35 -3.98
CA CYS A 107 16.92 -28.18 -4.44
C CYS A 107 16.31 -27.01 -3.67
N LEU A 108 16.15 -25.86 -4.32
CA LEU A 108 15.70 -24.63 -3.65
C LEU A 108 14.19 -24.41 -3.89
N PRO A 109 13.37 -24.28 -2.83
CA PRO A 109 11.97 -23.90 -2.96
C PRO A 109 11.87 -22.44 -3.44
N LEU A 110 11.00 -22.17 -4.40
CA LEU A 110 10.77 -20.86 -5.00
C LEU A 110 9.33 -20.38 -4.76
N GLY A 111 9.20 -19.19 -4.19
CA GLY A 111 7.98 -18.39 -4.27
C GLY A 111 8.04 -17.49 -5.52
N PHE A 112 7.06 -17.63 -6.41
CA PHE A 112 6.96 -16.84 -7.63
C PHE A 112 5.94 -15.70 -7.45
N THR A 113 6.42 -14.51 -7.11
CA THR A 113 5.61 -13.29 -7.12
C THR A 113 5.43 -12.84 -8.57
N PHE A 114 4.22 -13.04 -9.08
CA PHE A 114 3.81 -12.72 -10.44
C PHE A 114 2.69 -11.69 -10.40
N SER A 115 3.08 -10.42 -10.49
CA SER A 115 2.21 -9.27 -10.23
C SER A 115 1.35 -8.89 -11.44
N PHE A 116 0.63 -9.88 -11.98
CA PHE A 116 -0.36 -9.75 -13.05
C PHE A 116 -1.65 -10.48 -12.64
N PRO A 117 -2.80 -10.14 -13.25
CA PRO A 117 -4.05 -10.84 -12.98
C PRO A 117 -3.98 -12.34 -13.30
N LEU A 118 -4.17 -13.18 -12.28
CA LEU A 118 -4.14 -14.64 -12.39
C LEU A 118 -5.48 -15.25 -11.95
N THR A 119 -5.91 -16.28 -12.66
CA THR A 119 -6.87 -17.26 -12.12
C THR A 119 -6.08 -18.41 -11.52
N GLN A 120 -5.95 -18.46 -10.20
CA GLN A 120 -5.23 -19.52 -9.51
C GLN A 120 -6.10 -20.78 -9.40
N GLN A 121 -5.48 -21.95 -9.61
CA GLN A 121 -6.10 -23.27 -9.47
C GLN A 121 -5.36 -24.12 -8.42
N GLY A 122 -4.92 -23.46 -7.35
CA GLY A 122 -4.04 -24.00 -6.32
C GLY A 122 -2.83 -23.09 -6.09
N LEU A 123 -1.98 -23.47 -5.11
CA LEU A 123 -0.77 -22.71 -4.77
C LEU A 123 0.25 -22.68 -5.92
N THR A 124 0.35 -23.75 -6.71
CA THR A 124 1.37 -23.92 -7.76
C THR A 124 0.81 -23.94 -9.17
N LYS A 125 -0.38 -23.37 -9.38
CA LYS A 125 -1.01 -23.30 -10.70
C LYS A 125 -1.75 -21.99 -10.88
N GLY A 126 -1.35 -21.20 -11.88
CA GLY A 126 -1.92 -19.88 -12.12
C GLY A 126 -2.05 -19.59 -13.60
N LEU A 127 -3.28 -19.41 -14.07
CA LEU A 127 -3.55 -19.06 -15.47
C LEU A 127 -3.52 -17.54 -15.63
N LEU A 128 -2.71 -17.04 -16.56
CA LEU A 128 -2.68 -15.61 -16.85
C LEU A 128 -3.99 -15.16 -17.48
N VAL A 129 -4.67 -14.18 -16.88
CA VAL A 129 -5.91 -13.63 -17.42
C VAL A 129 -5.63 -12.63 -18.54
N ARG A 130 -4.67 -11.74 -18.33
CA ARG A 130 -4.23 -10.74 -19.32
C ARG A 130 -2.90 -10.11 -18.88
N TRP A 131 -2.16 -9.61 -19.85
CA TRP A 131 -1.00 -8.77 -19.58
C TRP A 131 -1.39 -7.35 -19.17
N THR A 132 -0.51 -6.72 -18.39
CA THR A 132 -0.54 -5.31 -17.96
C THR A 132 0.89 -4.76 -17.99
N LYS A 133 1.11 -3.51 -17.56
CA LYS A 133 2.47 -2.96 -17.31
C LYS A 133 3.41 -3.06 -18.54
N GLY A 134 2.87 -2.88 -19.75
CA GLY A 134 3.62 -2.92 -21.01
C GLY A 134 3.98 -4.31 -21.54
N PHE A 135 3.63 -5.40 -20.86
CA PHE A 135 3.82 -6.76 -21.41
C PHE A 135 2.78 -7.09 -22.47
N ASN A 136 3.19 -7.91 -23.44
CA ASN A 136 2.30 -8.55 -24.39
C ASN A 136 2.91 -9.84 -24.96
N CYS A 137 3.48 -10.69 -24.11
CA CYS A 137 4.13 -11.92 -24.57
C CYS A 137 3.10 -12.90 -25.15
N SER A 138 3.32 -13.36 -26.38
CA SER A 138 2.43 -14.33 -27.05
C SER A 138 2.54 -15.71 -26.42
N GLY A 139 1.42 -16.43 -26.29
CA GLY A 139 1.39 -17.81 -25.78
C GLY A 139 1.54 -17.92 -24.25
N VAL A 140 1.10 -16.89 -23.51
CA VAL A 140 1.07 -16.91 -22.04
C VAL A 140 -0.34 -16.67 -21.48
N VAL A 141 -1.13 -15.80 -22.12
CA VAL A 141 -2.52 -15.55 -21.71
C VAL A 141 -3.32 -16.86 -21.84
N GLY A 142 -3.97 -17.27 -20.75
CA GLY A 142 -4.70 -18.53 -20.61
C GLY A 142 -3.83 -19.71 -20.16
N GLU A 143 -2.51 -19.58 -20.14
CA GLU A 143 -1.56 -20.65 -19.82
C GLU A 143 -1.10 -20.60 -18.36
N ASP A 144 -0.69 -21.76 -17.84
CA ASP A 144 -0.15 -21.90 -16.49
C ASP A 144 1.28 -21.38 -16.41
N VAL A 145 1.46 -20.21 -15.79
CA VAL A 145 2.76 -19.54 -15.73
C VAL A 145 3.75 -20.25 -14.82
N VAL A 146 3.29 -21.08 -13.87
CA VAL A 146 4.17 -21.95 -13.08
C VAL A 146 4.75 -23.03 -13.97
N GLY A 147 3.89 -23.73 -14.73
CA GLY A 147 4.33 -24.73 -15.71
C GLY A 147 5.29 -24.16 -16.74
N LEU A 148 5.03 -22.96 -17.27
CA LEU A 148 5.94 -22.30 -18.22
C LEU A 148 7.33 -22.02 -17.62
N LEU A 149 7.40 -21.63 -16.34
CA LEU A 149 8.65 -21.42 -15.62
C LEU A 149 9.37 -22.75 -15.33
N GLU A 150 8.65 -23.77 -14.89
CA GLU A 150 9.19 -25.11 -14.63
C GLU A 150 9.77 -25.73 -15.90
N GLU A 151 9.08 -25.62 -17.03
CA GLU A 151 9.59 -26.08 -18.33
C GLU A 151 10.85 -25.32 -18.73
N ALA A 152 10.92 -24.00 -18.48
CA ALA A 152 12.11 -23.20 -18.77
C ALA A 152 13.30 -23.62 -17.90
N ILE A 153 13.08 -23.87 -16.60
CA ILE A 153 14.10 -24.39 -15.69
C ILE A 153 14.56 -25.79 -16.14
N ALA A 154 13.62 -26.67 -16.50
CA ALA A 154 13.90 -28.03 -16.96
C ALA A 154 14.73 -28.05 -18.26
N ARG A 155 14.44 -27.15 -19.22
CA ARG A 155 15.23 -27.01 -20.47
C ARG A 155 16.70 -26.70 -20.20
N ARG A 156 17.03 -26.03 -19.09
CA ARG A 156 18.41 -25.71 -18.75
C ARG A 156 19.18 -26.90 -18.19
N ASN A 157 18.51 -27.71 -17.36
CA ASN A 157 19.06 -28.92 -16.74
C ASN A 157 20.35 -28.69 -15.92
N ASP A 158 20.58 -27.47 -15.41
CA ASP A 158 21.80 -27.07 -14.68
C ASP A 158 21.56 -26.51 -13.28
N ILE A 159 20.31 -26.46 -12.83
CA ILE A 159 19.87 -26.04 -11.50
C ILE A 159 18.63 -26.84 -11.07
N LYS A 160 18.37 -26.93 -9.76
CA LYS A 160 17.19 -27.60 -9.18
C LYS A 160 16.36 -26.60 -8.38
N ILE A 161 15.22 -26.20 -8.90
CA ILE A 161 14.29 -25.29 -8.26
C ILE A 161 12.92 -25.95 -8.22
N ASP A 162 12.27 -25.90 -7.06
CA ASP A 162 10.91 -26.39 -6.84
C ASP A 162 9.97 -25.18 -6.69
N VAL A 163 9.03 -24.97 -7.62
CA VAL A 163 8.14 -23.81 -7.59
C VAL A 163 6.97 -24.10 -6.64
N CYS A 164 7.11 -23.72 -5.38
CA CYS A 164 6.18 -24.12 -4.32
C CYS A 164 4.94 -23.22 -4.20
N ALA A 165 4.99 -21.99 -4.72
CA ALA A 165 3.86 -21.08 -4.70
C ALA A 165 3.94 -20.01 -5.79
N ILE A 166 2.80 -19.62 -6.33
CA ILE A 166 2.61 -18.37 -7.08
C ILE A 166 1.74 -17.41 -6.30
N LEU A 167 2.09 -16.13 -6.32
CA LEU A 167 1.42 -15.10 -5.54
C LEU A 167 1.45 -13.74 -6.20
N ASN A 168 0.49 -12.89 -5.83
CA ASN A 168 0.48 -11.47 -6.19
C ASN A 168 1.34 -10.65 -5.20
N ASP A 169 1.86 -9.50 -5.63
CA ASP A 169 2.64 -8.58 -4.79
C ASP A 169 1.92 -8.17 -3.49
N THR A 170 0.61 -7.89 -3.56
CA THR A 170 -0.19 -7.60 -2.36
C THR A 170 -0.14 -8.74 -1.34
N THR A 171 -0.22 -9.98 -1.82
CA THR A 171 -0.19 -11.20 -0.99
C THR A 171 1.19 -11.38 -0.36
N GLY A 172 2.26 -11.12 -1.12
CA GLY A 172 3.63 -11.08 -0.60
C GLY A 172 3.82 -10.02 0.48
N THR A 173 3.28 -8.82 0.27
CA THR A 173 3.30 -7.71 1.24
C THR A 173 2.58 -8.08 2.53
N LEU A 174 1.40 -8.69 2.44
CA LEU A 174 0.65 -9.18 3.61
C LEU A 174 1.49 -10.20 4.38
N MET A 175 1.99 -11.23 3.70
CA MET A 175 2.74 -12.33 4.32
C MET A 175 4.05 -11.85 4.97
N SER A 176 4.80 -11.00 4.29
CA SER A 176 6.03 -10.41 4.83
C SER A 176 5.76 -9.54 6.06
N CYS A 177 4.67 -8.75 6.03
CA CYS A 177 4.26 -7.98 7.20
C CYS A 177 3.79 -8.89 8.35
N ALA A 178 3.02 -9.93 8.04
CA ALA A 178 2.50 -10.91 9.01
C ALA A 178 3.61 -11.70 9.71
N TRP A 179 4.73 -11.94 9.01
CA TRP A 179 5.89 -12.61 9.61
C TRP A 179 6.44 -11.78 10.78
N LYS A 180 6.54 -10.45 10.61
CA LYS A 180 6.98 -9.50 11.65
C LYS A 180 5.88 -9.09 12.65
N ASN A 181 4.61 -9.09 12.24
CA ASN A 181 3.48 -8.64 13.06
C ASN A 181 2.26 -9.55 12.88
N LYS A 182 1.92 -10.31 13.93
CA LYS A 182 0.83 -11.30 13.90
C LYS A 182 -0.57 -10.71 13.72
N ASN A 183 -0.72 -9.40 13.87
CA ASN A 183 -1.98 -8.70 13.64
C ASN A 183 -2.18 -8.27 12.17
N CYS A 184 -1.20 -8.53 11.28
CA CYS A 184 -1.37 -8.21 9.87
C CYS A 184 -2.49 -9.06 9.24
N ARG A 185 -3.45 -8.38 8.60
CA ARG A 185 -4.56 -9.02 7.88
C ARG A 185 -4.78 -8.48 6.47
N ILE A 186 -4.12 -7.38 6.12
CA ILE A 186 -4.27 -6.73 4.80
C ILE A 186 -2.88 -6.44 4.24
N GLY A 187 -2.68 -6.74 2.97
CA GLY A 187 -1.56 -6.25 2.17
C GLY A 187 -2.06 -5.22 1.16
N LEU A 188 -1.42 -4.06 1.10
CA LEU A 188 -1.78 -2.96 0.22
C LEU A 188 -0.58 -2.56 -0.63
N ILE A 189 -0.83 -2.39 -1.93
CA ILE A 189 0.12 -1.76 -2.86
C ILE A 189 -0.46 -0.42 -3.33
N VAL A 190 0.33 0.65 -3.17
CA VAL A 190 0.07 1.96 -3.79
C VAL A 190 1.39 2.47 -4.41
N GLY A 191 1.64 2.06 -5.65
CA GLY A 191 2.84 2.39 -6.42
C GLY A 191 2.45 2.74 -7.86
N THR A 192 3.11 2.14 -8.86
CA THR A 192 2.68 2.23 -10.27
C THR A 192 1.21 1.85 -10.44
N GLY A 193 0.81 0.74 -9.81
CA GLY A 193 -0.59 0.32 -9.69
C GLY A 193 -1.13 0.46 -8.27
N SER A 194 -2.40 0.09 -8.08
CA SER A 194 -2.99 -0.03 -6.75
C SER A 194 -3.84 -1.29 -6.63
N ASN A 195 -3.52 -2.11 -5.63
CA ASN A 195 -4.25 -3.33 -5.32
C ASN A 195 -4.20 -3.64 -3.82
N ALA A 196 -5.10 -4.50 -3.34
CA ALA A 196 -5.04 -5.04 -1.99
C ALA A 196 -5.35 -6.54 -1.95
N CYS A 197 -4.82 -7.22 -0.95
CA CYS A 197 -5.25 -8.53 -0.51
C CYS A 197 -5.60 -8.50 0.96
N TYR A 198 -6.42 -9.45 1.41
CA TYR A 198 -6.79 -9.55 2.82
C TYR A 198 -7.08 -10.99 3.23
N VAL A 199 -7.16 -11.20 4.55
CA VAL A 199 -7.57 -12.46 5.15
C VAL A 199 -9.09 -12.55 5.18
N GLU A 200 -9.66 -13.50 4.45
CA GLU A 200 -11.09 -13.80 4.42
C GLU A 200 -11.37 -15.11 5.16
N LYS A 201 -12.63 -15.31 5.59
CA LYS A 201 -13.11 -16.61 6.09
C LYS A 201 -13.17 -17.61 4.94
N THR A 202 -12.62 -18.81 5.11
CA THR A 202 -12.63 -19.86 4.07
C THR A 202 -14.04 -20.14 3.54
N GLY A 203 -15.05 -20.15 4.41
CA GLY A 203 -16.44 -20.39 4.02
C GLY A 203 -17.04 -19.32 3.10
N ASN A 204 -16.44 -18.13 2.98
CA ASN A 204 -16.88 -17.08 2.07
C ASN A 204 -16.21 -17.19 0.68
N ALA A 205 -15.15 -18.00 0.53
CA ALA A 205 -14.40 -18.13 -0.72
C ALA A 205 -15.03 -19.21 -1.62
N GLU A 206 -16.27 -19.00 -2.07
CA GLU A 206 -17.06 -20.00 -2.83
C GLU A 206 -16.45 -20.35 -4.20
N CYS A 207 -15.56 -19.49 -4.71
CA CYS A 207 -14.83 -19.70 -5.95
C CYS A 207 -13.62 -20.65 -5.80
N ALA A 208 -13.27 -21.06 -4.58
CA ALA A 208 -12.17 -22.00 -4.34
C ALA A 208 -12.50 -23.39 -4.91
N LEU A 209 -11.56 -23.98 -5.65
CA LEU A 209 -11.76 -25.31 -6.23
C LEU A 209 -11.71 -26.41 -5.15
N GLU A 210 -12.73 -27.27 -5.13
CA GLU A 210 -12.79 -28.42 -4.22
C GLU A 210 -11.54 -29.32 -4.36
N GLY A 211 -11.04 -29.81 -3.22
CA GLY A 211 -9.83 -30.65 -3.17
C GLY A 211 -8.50 -29.91 -3.38
N ARG A 212 -8.52 -28.58 -3.56
CA ARG A 212 -7.30 -27.74 -3.68
C ARG A 212 -7.01 -26.89 -2.46
N PHE A 213 -7.83 -26.98 -1.42
CA PHE A 213 -7.68 -26.29 -0.14
C PHE A 213 -8.23 -27.15 1.00
N HIS A 214 -7.97 -26.72 2.24
CA HIS A 214 -8.41 -27.35 3.48
C HIS A 214 -9.66 -26.64 4.04
N PRO A 215 -10.87 -27.20 3.90
CA PRO A 215 -12.10 -26.55 4.36
C PRO A 215 -12.16 -26.29 5.87
N GLU A 216 -11.41 -27.07 6.66
CA GLU A 216 -11.30 -26.95 8.11
C GLU A 216 -10.48 -25.74 8.57
N LYS A 217 -9.62 -25.20 7.70
CA LYS A 217 -8.85 -24.01 8.03
C LYS A 217 -9.77 -22.78 7.98
N PRO A 218 -9.73 -21.90 9.00
CA PRO A 218 -10.69 -20.81 9.13
C PRO A 218 -10.50 -19.70 8.10
N SER A 219 -9.29 -19.59 7.52
CA SER A 219 -8.88 -18.45 6.73
C SER A 219 -8.40 -18.83 5.33
N MET A 220 -8.65 -17.92 4.39
CA MET A 220 -8.18 -17.94 3.02
C MET A 220 -7.77 -16.52 2.62
N LEU A 221 -6.57 -16.34 2.09
CA LEU A 221 -6.15 -15.05 1.57
C LEU A 221 -6.82 -14.81 0.22
N ILE A 222 -7.35 -13.60 0.04
CA ILE A 222 -8.05 -13.17 -1.16
C ILE A 222 -7.31 -11.99 -1.77
N ASN A 223 -6.93 -12.11 -3.04
CA ASN A 223 -6.45 -10.99 -3.84
C ASN A 223 -7.66 -10.27 -4.43
N THR A 224 -7.89 -9.02 -4.05
CA THR A 224 -9.10 -8.30 -4.46
C THR A 224 -9.11 -7.96 -5.95
N GLU A 225 -7.93 -7.65 -6.53
CA GLU A 225 -7.80 -6.98 -7.83
C GLU A 225 -8.74 -5.76 -7.93
N TRP A 226 -8.77 -4.95 -6.86
CA TRP A 226 -9.71 -3.84 -6.73
C TRP A 226 -9.48 -2.70 -7.73
N GLY A 227 -8.40 -2.75 -8.52
CA GLY A 227 -8.05 -1.71 -9.48
C GLY A 227 -9.15 -1.52 -10.52
N ALA A 228 -9.87 -2.61 -10.86
CA ALA A 228 -11.01 -2.62 -11.75
C ALA A 228 -12.27 -1.91 -11.18
N PHE A 229 -12.34 -1.66 -9.87
CA PHE A 229 -13.50 -1.00 -9.27
C PHE A 229 -13.82 0.32 -9.98
N GLY A 230 -15.09 0.63 -10.23
CA GLY A 230 -15.48 1.78 -11.06
C GLY A 230 -15.75 1.46 -12.53
N GLU A 231 -15.31 0.30 -13.03
CA GLU A 231 -15.76 -0.21 -14.33
C GLU A 231 -17.30 -0.26 -14.41
N ARG A 232 -17.84 -0.19 -15.64
CA ARG A 232 -19.29 -0.13 -15.92
C ARG A 232 -20.02 1.01 -15.18
N GLY A 233 -19.32 2.11 -14.92
CA GLY A 233 -19.88 3.32 -14.32
C GLY A 233 -20.14 3.26 -12.81
N THR A 234 -19.68 2.21 -12.13
CA THR A 234 -19.92 2.04 -10.68
C THR A 234 -19.29 3.13 -9.81
N LEU A 235 -18.35 3.92 -10.35
CA LEU A 235 -17.75 5.09 -9.70
C LEU A 235 -17.91 6.40 -10.49
N ASP A 236 -18.84 6.49 -11.45
CA ASP A 236 -18.99 7.70 -12.27
C ASP A 236 -19.27 8.99 -11.48
N PHE A 237 -19.87 8.86 -10.29
CA PHE A 237 -20.17 9.97 -9.39
C PHE A 237 -18.93 10.60 -8.71
N VAL A 238 -17.77 9.93 -8.73
CA VAL A 238 -16.49 10.49 -8.25
C VAL A 238 -15.52 10.81 -9.40
N ARG A 239 -15.83 10.38 -10.63
CA ARG A 239 -14.99 10.65 -11.80
C ARG A 239 -15.21 12.06 -12.31
N THR A 240 -14.11 12.78 -12.48
CA THR A 240 -14.06 14.11 -13.10
C THR A 240 -13.86 14.01 -14.61
N GLU A 241 -13.92 15.14 -15.32
CA GLU A 241 -13.55 15.21 -16.73
C GLU A 241 -12.10 14.75 -16.98
N PHE A 242 -11.19 15.03 -16.04
CA PHE A 242 -9.78 14.63 -16.13
C PHE A 242 -9.59 13.11 -15.99
N ASP A 243 -10.37 12.45 -15.11
CA ASP A 243 -10.33 11.00 -14.97
C ASP A 243 -10.91 10.27 -16.20
N ARG A 244 -11.81 10.94 -16.92
CA ARG A 244 -12.34 10.43 -18.19
C ARG A 244 -11.31 10.59 -19.29
N ASP A 245 -10.67 11.75 -19.38
CA ASP A 245 -9.59 11.99 -20.33
C ASP A 245 -8.41 11.01 -20.16
N ILE A 246 -7.96 10.76 -18.93
CA ILE A 246 -6.92 9.75 -18.66
C ILE A 246 -7.35 8.36 -19.12
N ASP A 247 -8.59 7.97 -18.83
CA ASP A 247 -9.10 6.64 -19.16
C ASP A 247 -9.24 6.44 -20.68
N ASP A 248 -9.81 7.43 -21.38
CA ASP A 248 -10.01 7.41 -22.83
C ASP A 248 -8.69 7.34 -23.61
N ASN A 249 -7.61 7.89 -23.04
CA ASN A 249 -6.28 7.95 -23.65
C ASN A 249 -5.28 6.93 -23.06
N SER A 250 -5.73 5.99 -22.22
CA SER A 250 -4.86 4.95 -21.70
C SER A 250 -4.72 3.76 -22.65
N ILE A 251 -3.75 2.89 -22.39
CA ILE A 251 -3.58 1.60 -23.10
C ILE A 251 -4.76 0.64 -22.94
N ASN A 252 -5.63 0.88 -21.97
CA ASN A 252 -6.73 0.03 -21.56
C ASN A 252 -7.96 0.88 -21.18
N PRO A 253 -8.63 1.52 -22.15
CA PRO A 253 -9.82 2.34 -21.88
C PRO A 253 -10.94 1.54 -21.22
N ASN A 254 -11.69 2.18 -20.33
CA ASN A 254 -12.77 1.61 -19.53
C ASN A 254 -12.33 0.45 -18.61
N LYS A 255 -11.03 0.36 -18.30
CA LYS A 255 -10.45 -0.65 -17.39
C LYS A 255 -9.65 0.01 -16.28
N GLN A 256 -9.51 -0.69 -15.16
CA GLN A 256 -8.67 -0.25 -14.03
C GLN A 256 -9.05 1.15 -13.51
N ILE A 257 -10.35 1.45 -13.44
CA ILE A 257 -10.86 2.80 -13.15
C ILE A 257 -10.44 3.30 -11.77
N PHE A 258 -10.49 2.45 -10.74
CA PHE A 258 -10.08 2.83 -9.38
C PHE A 258 -8.58 3.03 -9.28
N GLU A 259 -7.80 2.15 -9.91
CA GLU A 259 -6.35 2.30 -10.00
C GLU A 259 -5.94 3.60 -10.68
N LYS A 260 -6.58 3.97 -11.81
CA LYS A 260 -6.34 5.24 -12.52
C LYS A 260 -6.58 6.48 -11.66
N MET A 261 -7.44 6.40 -10.64
CA MET A 261 -7.72 7.51 -9.75
C MET A 261 -6.77 7.59 -8.53
N ILE A 262 -5.90 6.59 -8.33
CA ILE A 262 -5.07 6.43 -7.12
C ILE A 262 -3.58 6.35 -7.43
N SER A 263 -3.19 5.56 -8.43
CA SER A 263 -1.81 5.09 -8.56
C SER A 263 -0.86 6.09 -9.21
N GLY A 264 0.43 5.87 -9.00
CA GLY A 264 1.51 6.73 -9.49
C GLY A 264 1.73 6.68 -11.00
N MET A 265 1.14 5.72 -11.72
CA MET A 265 1.16 5.75 -13.19
C MET A 265 0.37 6.94 -13.74
N TYR A 266 -0.67 7.39 -13.04
CA TYR A 266 -1.67 8.35 -13.54
C TYR A 266 -1.72 9.67 -12.76
N MET A 267 -1.21 9.69 -11.52
CA MET A 267 -1.29 10.85 -10.63
C MET A 267 -0.67 12.12 -11.24
N GLY A 268 0.53 12.01 -11.81
CA GLY A 268 1.19 13.13 -12.50
C GLY A 268 0.41 13.66 -13.71
N GLU A 269 -0.14 12.77 -14.55
CA GLU A 269 -0.95 13.17 -15.72
C GLU A 269 -2.26 13.83 -15.29
N LEU A 270 -2.87 13.39 -14.19
CA LEU A 270 -4.06 14.02 -13.64
C LEU A 270 -3.78 15.46 -13.19
N ALA A 271 -2.66 15.67 -12.48
CA ALA A 271 -2.21 17.01 -12.13
C ALA A 271 -1.95 17.85 -13.39
N ARG A 272 -1.28 17.28 -14.41
CA ARG A 272 -1.01 17.97 -15.69
C ARG A 272 -2.27 18.50 -16.36
N LEU A 273 -3.30 17.68 -16.48
CA LEU A 273 -4.55 18.04 -17.15
C LEU A 273 -5.27 19.19 -16.42
N VAL A 274 -5.24 19.19 -15.09
CA VAL A 274 -5.79 20.29 -14.27
C VAL A 274 -4.97 21.56 -14.49
N LEU A 275 -3.64 21.48 -14.46
CA LEU A 275 -2.75 22.62 -14.70
C LEU A 275 -2.93 23.19 -16.12
N GLU A 276 -3.06 22.33 -17.12
CA GLU A 276 -3.31 22.72 -18.51
C GLU A 276 -4.62 23.50 -18.62
N LYS A 277 -5.71 22.98 -18.04
CA LYS A 277 -7.01 23.66 -18.03
C LYS A 277 -6.94 25.02 -17.35
N LEU A 278 -6.40 25.08 -16.12
CA LEU A 278 -6.26 26.33 -15.37
C LEU A 278 -5.39 27.36 -16.11
N THR A 279 -4.37 26.91 -16.83
CA THR A 279 -3.54 27.79 -17.67
C THR A 279 -4.32 28.31 -18.86
N ASN A 280 -5.02 27.44 -19.60
CA ASN A 280 -5.82 27.84 -20.75
C ASN A 280 -6.96 28.80 -20.37
N ASP A 281 -7.53 28.64 -19.18
CA ASP A 281 -8.56 29.51 -18.62
C ASP A 281 -7.97 30.84 -18.07
N GLY A 282 -6.65 31.02 -18.10
CA GLY A 282 -5.96 32.26 -17.71
C GLY A 282 -5.69 32.40 -16.21
N HIS A 283 -5.91 31.35 -15.41
CA HIS A 283 -5.71 31.34 -13.96
C HIS A 283 -4.27 31.04 -13.52
N LEU A 284 -3.47 30.44 -14.40
CA LEU A 284 -2.06 30.15 -14.19
C LEU A 284 -1.19 30.73 -15.30
N PHE A 285 0.03 31.10 -14.94
CA PHE A 285 1.11 31.47 -15.88
C PHE A 285 0.71 32.57 -16.89
N GLY A 286 -0.23 33.45 -16.50
CA GLY A 286 -0.77 34.50 -17.36
C GLY A 286 -1.39 33.99 -18.67
N GLY A 287 -1.94 32.78 -18.68
CA GLY A 287 -2.57 32.18 -19.86
C GLY A 287 -1.62 31.47 -20.81
N LYS A 288 -0.32 31.37 -20.47
CA LYS A 288 0.71 30.86 -21.39
C LYS A 288 1.07 29.42 -21.04
N LEU A 289 0.47 28.48 -21.77
CA LEU A 289 0.76 27.05 -21.62
C LEU A 289 2.11 26.68 -22.25
N PRO A 290 3.10 26.19 -21.47
CA PRO A 290 4.38 25.72 -22.00
C PRO A 290 4.22 24.46 -22.86
N GLU A 291 5.13 24.30 -23.83
CA GLU A 291 5.11 23.17 -24.76
C GLU A 291 5.23 21.82 -24.04
N GLU A 292 6.09 21.71 -23.02
CA GLU A 292 6.24 20.47 -22.27
C GLU A 292 5.00 20.13 -21.44
N LEU A 293 4.30 21.13 -20.89
CA LEU A 293 3.08 20.90 -20.11
C LEU A 293 1.88 20.49 -20.99
N ARG A 294 1.90 20.81 -22.29
CA ARG A 294 0.90 20.36 -23.27
C ARG A 294 1.05 18.88 -23.63
N LYS A 295 2.25 18.32 -23.49
CA LYS A 295 2.55 16.93 -23.85
C LYS A 295 2.13 15.98 -22.72
N ARG A 296 1.32 14.97 -23.05
CA ARG A 296 0.92 13.91 -22.11
C ARG A 296 2.13 13.21 -21.50
N GLY A 297 2.03 12.86 -20.22
CA GLY A 297 3.04 12.11 -19.50
C GLY A 297 4.33 12.87 -19.20
N ARG A 298 4.36 14.21 -19.41
CA ARG A 298 5.51 15.06 -19.08
C ARG A 298 5.49 15.64 -17.67
N PHE A 299 4.38 15.53 -16.95
CA PHE A 299 4.32 15.84 -15.53
C PHE A 299 4.35 14.54 -14.74
N PHE A 300 5.49 14.23 -14.13
CA PHE A 300 5.70 12.96 -13.43
C PHE A 300 5.11 12.99 -12.02
N THR A 301 4.74 11.82 -11.49
CA THR A 301 4.23 11.67 -10.12
C THR A 301 5.25 12.10 -9.07
N LYS A 302 6.56 11.96 -9.35
CA LYS A 302 7.60 12.50 -8.48
C LYS A 302 7.47 14.01 -8.27
N TYR A 303 7.06 14.75 -9.31
CA TYR A 303 6.88 16.20 -9.24
C TYR A 303 5.76 16.57 -8.27
N VAL A 304 4.66 15.82 -8.26
CA VAL A 304 3.57 16.01 -7.28
C VAL A 304 4.12 15.95 -5.85
N SER A 305 4.94 14.94 -5.57
CA SER A 305 5.51 14.72 -4.24
C SER A 305 6.59 15.75 -3.86
N GLU A 306 7.48 16.09 -4.79
CA GLU A 306 8.54 17.09 -4.58
C GLU A 306 7.94 18.50 -4.35
N ILE A 307 6.89 18.86 -5.10
CA ILE A 307 6.16 20.12 -4.93
C ILE A 307 5.43 20.16 -3.58
N GLU A 308 4.82 19.06 -3.15
CA GLU A 308 4.16 18.99 -1.84
C GLU A 308 5.12 18.89 -0.66
N SER A 309 6.40 18.58 -0.91
CA SER A 309 7.46 18.57 0.10
C SER A 309 8.02 19.97 0.40
N ASP A 310 7.76 20.95 -0.49
CA ASP A 310 8.17 22.34 -0.26
C ASP A 310 7.49 22.89 1.02
N PRO A 311 8.27 23.49 1.95
CA PRO A 311 7.70 24.14 3.13
C PRO A 311 6.70 25.24 2.78
N LYS A 312 5.76 25.53 3.69
CA LYS A 312 4.78 26.62 3.48
C LYS A 312 5.49 27.96 3.18
N GLY A 313 5.11 28.62 2.09
CA GLY A 313 5.72 29.87 1.62
C GLY A 313 7.12 29.71 1.01
N LYS A 314 7.58 28.48 0.77
CA LYS A 314 8.78 28.15 0.00
C LYS A 314 8.35 27.31 -1.20
N TYR A 315 9.09 27.44 -2.31
CA TYR A 315 8.71 26.87 -3.61
C TYR A 315 9.95 26.41 -4.39
N ALA A 316 10.96 25.87 -3.70
CA ALA A 316 12.25 25.60 -4.32
C ALA A 316 12.10 24.47 -5.35
N ASN A 317 11.52 23.34 -4.94
CA ASN A 317 11.27 22.21 -5.82
C ASN A 317 10.29 22.60 -6.92
N CYS A 318 9.22 23.30 -6.57
CA CYS A 318 8.23 23.75 -7.54
C CYS A 318 8.85 24.63 -8.64
N ARG A 319 9.72 25.58 -8.28
CA ARG A 319 10.39 26.43 -9.27
C ARG A 319 11.37 25.65 -10.15
N GLU A 320 12.11 24.71 -9.59
CA GLU A 320 13.04 23.86 -10.34
C GLU A 320 12.30 22.99 -11.36
N ILE A 321 11.21 22.34 -10.95
CA ILE A 321 10.36 21.52 -11.82
C ILE A 321 9.71 22.37 -12.91
N LEU A 322 9.16 23.53 -12.55
CA LEU A 322 8.54 24.43 -13.54
C LEU A 322 9.58 24.95 -14.53
N ALA A 323 10.81 25.22 -14.10
CA ALA A 323 11.93 25.56 -14.98
C ALA A 323 12.28 24.40 -15.92
N GLU A 324 12.30 23.15 -15.43
CA GLU A 324 12.50 21.95 -16.26
C GLU A 324 11.41 21.79 -17.34
N LEU A 325 10.19 22.26 -17.06
CA LEU A 325 9.06 22.29 -17.99
C LEU A 325 9.06 23.55 -18.90
N GLY A 326 10.10 24.37 -18.83
CA GLY A 326 10.29 25.55 -19.67
C GLY A 326 9.74 26.86 -19.10
N MET A 327 9.40 26.92 -17.81
CA MET A 327 8.87 28.11 -17.13
C MET A 327 9.88 28.70 -16.15
N MET A 328 10.66 29.69 -16.61
CA MET A 328 11.74 30.29 -15.80
C MET A 328 11.26 31.44 -14.89
N ASN A 329 10.16 32.12 -15.22
CA ASN A 329 9.71 33.35 -14.55
C ASN A 329 8.31 33.18 -13.93
N VAL A 330 8.14 32.19 -13.06
CA VAL A 330 6.87 31.93 -12.37
C VAL A 330 6.72 32.75 -11.08
N SER A 331 5.51 33.20 -10.77
CA SER A 331 5.24 33.94 -9.53
C SER A 331 5.11 32.99 -8.33
N ASP A 332 5.25 33.49 -7.11
CA ASP A 332 4.95 32.69 -5.90
C ASP A 332 3.49 32.22 -5.89
N GLN A 333 2.58 33.04 -6.44
CA GLN A 333 1.16 32.69 -6.55
C GLN A 333 0.94 31.52 -7.51
N ASP A 334 1.66 31.48 -8.64
CA ASP A 334 1.61 30.32 -9.54
C ASP A 334 2.09 29.07 -8.80
N CYS A 335 3.24 29.13 -8.12
CA CYS A 335 3.77 27.99 -7.37
C CYS A 335 2.80 27.50 -6.28
N GLU A 336 2.16 28.41 -5.54
CA GLU A 336 1.14 28.07 -4.54
C GLU A 336 -0.05 27.34 -5.19
N ASN A 337 -0.52 27.83 -6.34
CA ASN A 337 -1.62 27.22 -7.07
C ASN A 337 -1.23 25.84 -7.63
N VAL A 338 -0.01 25.68 -8.14
CA VAL A 338 0.50 24.36 -8.60
C VAL A 338 0.55 23.37 -7.43
N ARG A 339 1.08 23.80 -6.27
CA ARG A 339 1.08 22.97 -5.06
C ARG A 339 -0.33 22.60 -4.62
N TYR A 340 -1.26 23.54 -4.70
CA TYR A 340 -2.67 23.27 -4.38
C TYR A 340 -3.26 22.18 -5.28
N VAL A 341 -3.05 22.26 -6.60
CA VAL A 341 -3.48 21.22 -7.54
C VAL A 341 -2.89 19.85 -7.19
N CYS A 342 -1.58 19.78 -6.93
CA CYS A 342 -0.90 18.56 -6.51
C CYS A 342 -1.57 17.98 -5.25
N SER A 343 -1.78 18.82 -4.23
CA SER A 343 -2.38 18.40 -2.96
C SER A 343 -3.83 17.94 -3.07
N VAL A 344 -4.60 18.47 -4.03
CA VAL A 344 -5.99 18.03 -4.26
C VAL A 344 -5.99 16.64 -4.91
N VAL A 345 -5.11 16.43 -5.90
CA VAL A 345 -4.96 15.15 -6.60
C VAL A 345 -4.48 14.05 -5.66
N SER A 346 -3.38 14.26 -4.94
CA SER A 346 -2.80 13.27 -4.03
C SER A 346 -3.72 12.95 -2.85
N ARG A 347 -4.37 13.96 -2.26
CA ARG A 347 -5.34 13.79 -1.18
C ARG A 347 -6.55 12.97 -1.61
N ARG A 348 -7.07 13.21 -2.82
CA ARG A 348 -8.15 12.40 -3.36
C ARG A 348 -7.73 10.94 -3.51
N ALA A 349 -6.53 10.69 -4.06
CA ALA A 349 -5.98 9.34 -4.20
C ALA A 349 -5.85 8.64 -2.83
N ALA A 350 -5.27 9.30 -1.84
CA ALA A 350 -5.17 8.79 -0.46
C ALA A 350 -6.55 8.47 0.13
N HIS A 351 -7.53 9.37 -0.04
CA HIS A 351 -8.87 9.15 0.48
C HIS A 351 -9.62 7.98 -0.18
N LEU A 352 -9.45 7.78 -1.50
CA LEU A 352 -10.02 6.64 -2.21
C LEU A 352 -9.39 5.33 -1.73
N ALA A 353 -8.06 5.28 -1.61
CA ALA A 353 -7.36 4.13 -1.03
C ALA A 353 -7.83 3.83 0.41
N SER A 354 -8.01 4.87 1.24
CA SER A 354 -8.57 4.74 2.59
C SER A 354 -9.98 4.17 2.61
N ALA A 355 -10.84 4.55 1.65
CA ALA A 355 -12.17 3.96 1.54
C ALA A 355 -12.10 2.47 1.19
N GLY A 356 -11.14 2.07 0.35
CA GLY A 356 -10.82 0.66 0.08
C GLY A 356 -10.44 -0.09 1.36
N ILE A 357 -9.46 0.42 2.11
CA ILE A 357 -8.99 -0.19 3.35
C ILE A 357 -10.09 -0.24 4.42
N ALA A 358 -10.82 0.85 4.62
CA ALA A 358 -11.94 0.90 5.56
C ALA A 358 -13.03 -0.13 5.21
N THR A 359 -13.25 -0.42 3.92
CA THR A 359 -14.16 -1.48 3.48
C THR A 359 -13.67 -2.86 3.93
N LEU A 360 -12.38 -3.16 3.73
CA LEU A 360 -11.77 -4.42 4.15
C LEU A 360 -11.80 -4.59 5.68
N LEU A 361 -11.44 -3.54 6.43
CA LEU A 361 -11.50 -3.52 7.89
C LEU A 361 -12.92 -3.77 8.39
N THR A 362 -13.91 -3.09 7.82
CA THR A 362 -15.34 -3.28 8.15
C THR A 362 -15.80 -4.71 7.89
N LYS A 363 -15.38 -5.27 6.75
CA LYS A 363 -15.78 -6.61 6.29
C LYS A 363 -15.18 -7.72 7.13
N MET A 364 -13.89 -7.64 7.47
CA MET A 364 -13.24 -8.60 8.37
C MET A 364 -13.80 -8.49 9.80
N ALA A 365 -14.15 -7.27 10.22
CA ALA A 365 -14.64 -6.97 11.57
C ALA A 365 -13.69 -7.45 12.67
N GLU A 366 -12.38 -7.33 12.43
CA GLU A 366 -11.32 -7.63 13.39
C GLU A 366 -10.81 -6.34 14.06
N ASN A 367 -10.65 -6.38 15.38
CA ASN A 367 -10.03 -5.31 16.15
C ASN A 367 -8.50 -5.39 16.05
N ASN A 368 -7.81 -4.27 16.22
CA ASN A 368 -6.33 -4.22 16.23
C ASN A 368 -5.71 -4.85 14.98
N THR A 369 -6.20 -4.45 13.81
CA THR A 369 -5.70 -4.95 12.52
C THR A 369 -4.51 -4.13 12.06
N THR A 370 -3.47 -4.80 11.59
CA THR A 370 -2.36 -4.17 10.86
C THR A 370 -2.55 -4.31 9.35
N VAL A 371 -2.33 -3.22 8.62
CA VAL A 371 -2.21 -3.19 7.16
C VAL A 371 -0.74 -3.10 6.79
N GLY A 372 -0.19 -4.12 6.11
CA GLY A 372 1.13 -4.04 5.50
C GLY A 372 1.04 -3.26 4.19
N VAL A 373 1.83 -2.20 4.05
CA VAL A 373 1.79 -1.33 2.86
C VAL A 373 3.14 -1.25 2.16
N ASP A 374 3.11 -1.35 0.83
CA ASP A 374 4.23 -1.11 -0.08
C ASP A 374 3.78 -0.26 -1.29
N GLY A 375 4.73 0.19 -2.10
CA GLY A 375 4.53 0.99 -3.31
C GLY A 375 5.15 2.39 -3.22
N SER A 376 5.64 2.88 -4.37
CA SER A 376 6.38 4.13 -4.50
C SER A 376 5.60 5.35 -4.00
N VAL A 377 4.34 5.50 -4.38
CA VAL A 377 3.49 6.62 -3.96
C VAL A 377 3.37 6.67 -2.44
N TYR A 378 3.04 5.55 -1.81
CA TYR A 378 2.91 5.51 -0.35
C TYR A 378 4.23 5.80 0.37
N ARG A 379 5.34 5.27 -0.13
CA ARG A 379 6.67 5.40 0.49
C ARG A 379 7.23 6.82 0.41
N PHE A 380 7.05 7.47 -0.73
CA PHE A 380 7.81 8.67 -1.07
C PHE A 380 6.97 9.95 -1.07
N HIS A 381 5.64 9.85 -1.19
CA HIS A 381 4.80 11.03 -1.12
C HIS A 381 4.70 11.53 0.34
N PRO A 382 5.01 12.81 0.61
CA PRO A 382 5.23 13.32 1.97
C PRO A 382 4.00 13.19 2.89
N HIS A 383 2.79 13.33 2.32
CA HIS A 383 1.54 13.37 3.11
C HIS A 383 0.64 12.14 2.94
N PHE A 384 1.01 11.16 2.10
CA PHE A 384 0.04 10.12 1.70
C PHE A 384 -0.32 9.20 2.86
N HIS A 385 0.67 8.84 3.69
CA HIS A 385 0.45 8.05 4.91
C HIS A 385 -0.53 8.75 5.87
N ASP A 386 -0.25 10.00 6.23
CA ASP A 386 -1.04 10.75 7.22
C ASP A 386 -2.47 10.97 6.74
N LEU A 387 -2.64 11.34 5.47
CA LEU A 387 -3.95 11.49 4.84
C LEU A 387 -4.72 10.16 4.84
N MET A 388 -4.02 9.04 4.62
CA MET A 388 -4.65 7.73 4.66
C MET A 388 -5.14 7.38 6.07
N VAL A 389 -4.27 7.53 7.07
CA VAL A 389 -4.56 7.24 8.48
C VAL A 389 -5.73 8.11 8.96
N GLU A 390 -5.64 9.42 8.76
CA GLU A 390 -6.69 10.37 9.14
C GLU A 390 -8.04 9.99 8.52
N LYS A 391 -8.05 9.66 7.22
CA LYS A 391 -9.29 9.30 6.53
C LYS A 391 -9.83 7.95 6.99
N ILE A 392 -8.99 6.94 7.22
CA ILE A 392 -9.42 5.64 7.72
C ILE A 392 -10.09 5.80 9.09
N SER A 393 -9.50 6.57 10.01
CA SER A 393 -10.08 6.84 11.33
C SER A 393 -11.45 7.51 11.24
N LYS A 394 -11.66 8.40 10.24
CA LYS A 394 -12.97 9.03 9.99
C LYS A 394 -14.00 8.06 9.40
N LEU A 395 -13.56 7.08 8.60
CA LEU A 395 -14.42 6.08 7.95
C LEU A 395 -14.68 4.83 8.81
N GLN A 396 -13.90 4.64 9.87
CA GLN A 396 -14.05 3.61 10.89
C GLN A 396 -14.33 4.26 12.25
N PRO A 397 -15.44 4.99 12.43
CA PRO A 397 -15.79 5.46 13.77
C PRO A 397 -15.97 4.23 14.66
N TYR A 398 -15.27 4.23 15.79
CA TYR A 398 -15.25 3.14 16.78
C TYR A 398 -16.61 2.44 16.86
N LYS A 399 -16.66 1.15 16.51
CA LYS A 399 -17.79 0.30 16.91
C LYS A 399 -17.71 0.20 18.43
N VAL A 400 -18.46 1.05 19.13
CA VAL A 400 -18.81 0.78 20.53
C VAL A 400 -19.47 -0.60 20.51
N CYS A 401 -18.73 -1.59 20.98
CA CYS A 401 -19.17 -2.98 21.01
C CYS A 401 -20.19 -3.12 22.13
N GLY A 402 -21.43 -2.69 21.87
CA GLY A 402 -22.58 -2.89 22.74
C GLY A 402 -23.49 -3.95 22.14
N ARG A 403 -23.21 -5.23 22.42
CA ARG A 403 -24.31 -6.18 22.55
C ARG A 403 -25.01 -5.82 23.85
N HIS A 404 -26.26 -5.40 23.77
CA HIS A 404 -27.39 -5.84 24.62
C HIS A 404 -28.59 -4.94 24.34
N GLU A 405 -29.64 -5.53 23.78
CA GLU A 405 -30.99 -5.00 23.90
C GLU A 405 -31.38 -5.09 25.38
N GLY A 406 -31.35 -3.96 26.08
CA GLY A 406 -31.80 -3.79 27.46
C GLY A 406 -32.76 -2.60 27.58
N SER A 407 -33.75 -2.75 28.45
CA SER A 407 -34.92 -1.86 28.61
C SER A 407 -34.60 -0.41 29.00
N SER A 408 -35.57 0.49 28.82
CA SER A 408 -35.43 1.96 28.93
C SER A 408 -34.94 2.50 30.27
N ASP A 409 -35.08 1.75 31.37
CA ASP A 409 -34.71 2.21 32.71
C ASP A 409 -33.20 2.03 33.00
N GLU A 410 -32.53 1.05 32.38
CA GLU A 410 -31.08 0.85 32.53
C GLU A 410 -30.25 1.89 31.75
N LYS A 411 -30.80 2.45 30.67
CA LYS A 411 -30.15 3.49 29.86
C LYS A 411 -29.90 4.79 30.63
N ASN A 412 -30.80 5.16 31.55
CA ASN A 412 -30.66 6.38 32.33
C ASN A 412 -29.56 6.26 33.40
N VAL A 413 -29.45 5.09 34.04
CA VAL A 413 -28.40 4.80 35.02
C VAL A 413 -27.03 4.69 34.35
N SER A 414 -26.95 4.07 33.17
CA SER A 414 -25.68 3.96 32.42
C SER A 414 -25.21 5.31 31.85
N THR A 415 -26.14 6.20 31.49
CA THR A 415 -25.80 7.52 30.95
C THR A 415 -25.27 8.43 32.06
N LEU A 416 -25.92 8.44 33.22
CA LEU A 416 -25.46 9.21 34.38
C LEU A 416 -24.09 8.72 34.88
N ALA A 417 -23.90 7.39 34.98
CA ALA A 417 -22.61 6.82 35.37
C ALA A 417 -21.48 7.17 34.39
N ARG A 418 -21.78 7.24 33.08
CA ARG A 418 -20.81 7.62 32.05
C ARG A 418 -20.47 9.12 32.12
N GLU A 419 -21.45 9.98 32.35
CA GLU A 419 -21.22 11.42 32.53
C GLU A 419 -20.35 11.70 33.76
N THR A 420 -20.63 11.03 34.89
CA THR A 420 -19.80 11.12 36.09
C THR A 420 -18.38 10.59 35.87
N ALA A 421 -18.22 9.47 35.15
CA ALA A 421 -16.90 8.92 34.84
C ALA A 421 -16.07 9.84 33.93
N THR A 422 -16.70 10.47 32.93
CA THR A 422 -16.04 11.47 32.07
C THR A 422 -15.66 12.73 32.84
N GLU A 423 -16.48 13.18 33.78
CA GLU A 423 -16.18 14.33 34.65
C GLU A 423 -15.02 14.03 35.60
N MET A 424 -15.02 12.86 36.25
CA MET A 424 -13.89 12.40 37.08
C MET A 424 -12.62 12.22 36.25
N GLY A 425 -12.72 11.67 35.04
CA GLY A 425 -11.57 11.53 34.13
C GLY A 425 -10.94 12.88 33.81
N ARG A 426 -11.76 13.88 33.44
CA ARG A 426 -11.31 15.26 33.20
C ARG A 426 -10.70 15.92 34.42
N TRP A 427 -11.24 15.67 35.61
CA TRP A 427 -10.67 16.18 36.86
C TRP A 427 -9.30 15.56 37.17
N LEU A 428 -9.13 14.26 36.91
CA LEU A 428 -7.88 13.52 37.16
C LEU A 428 -6.77 13.92 36.16
N VAL A 429 -7.05 13.85 34.86
CA VAL A 429 -6.02 14.01 33.80
C VAL A 429 -5.99 15.40 33.16
N GLY A 430 -6.90 16.30 33.56
CA GLY A 430 -7.04 17.63 32.98
C GLY A 430 -7.94 17.65 31.74
N HIS A 431 -8.27 18.85 31.28
CA HIS A 431 -9.18 19.06 30.14
C HIS A 431 -8.46 19.15 28.79
N GLN A 432 -7.16 19.38 28.80
CA GLN A 432 -6.36 19.62 27.59
C GLN A 432 -5.72 18.32 27.10
N ARG A 433 -5.68 18.14 25.78
CA ARG A 433 -5.05 16.99 25.11
C ARG A 433 -3.73 17.35 24.42
N GLU A 434 -3.33 18.61 24.49
CA GLU A 434 -2.07 19.09 23.93
C GLU A 434 -0.89 18.63 24.80
N PRO A 435 0.33 18.51 24.22
CA PRO A 435 1.53 18.21 24.99
C PRO A 435 1.75 19.21 26.13
N ASP A 436 2.14 18.69 27.30
CA ASP A 436 2.58 19.52 28.41
C ASP A 436 3.75 20.39 27.94
N ILE A 437 3.64 21.69 28.16
CA ILE A 437 4.75 22.62 27.95
C ILE A 437 5.71 22.42 29.13
N PRO A 438 7.03 22.30 28.90
CA PRO A 438 7.99 22.21 29.99
C PRO A 438 7.78 23.32 31.03
N ASP A 439 7.70 22.94 32.31
CA ASP A 439 7.47 23.84 33.45
C ASP A 439 6.07 24.51 33.53
N VAL A 440 5.08 24.05 32.75
CA VAL A 440 3.68 24.52 32.83
C VAL A 440 2.74 23.35 33.13
N TRP A 441 2.05 23.39 34.26
CA TRP A 441 1.29 22.24 34.75
C TRP A 441 -0.19 22.41 34.42
N CYS A 442 -0.68 21.62 33.45
CA CYS A 442 -2.08 21.71 32.99
C CYS A 442 -3.08 20.97 33.89
N SER A 443 -2.63 20.01 34.72
CA SER A 443 -3.45 19.37 35.76
C SER A 443 -2.63 19.18 37.06
N PRO A 444 -3.03 19.81 38.18
CA PRO A 444 -2.37 19.63 39.47
C PRO A 444 -2.51 18.20 40.04
N VAL A 445 -3.57 17.48 39.66
CA VAL A 445 -3.92 16.17 40.22
C VAL A 445 -3.00 15.08 39.66
N ILE A 446 -2.87 15.01 38.33
CA ILE A 446 -1.96 14.05 37.68
C ILE A 446 -0.52 14.27 38.11
N HIS A 447 -0.08 15.53 38.25
CA HIS A 447 1.27 15.84 38.71
C HIS A 447 1.51 15.33 40.13
N LYS A 448 0.52 15.51 41.02
CA LYS A 448 0.64 15.02 42.40
C LYS A 448 0.67 13.50 42.47
N LEU A 449 -0.10 12.82 41.61
CA LEU A 449 -0.04 11.36 41.48
C LEU A 449 1.33 10.89 40.96
N ILE A 450 1.91 11.58 39.97
CA ILE A 450 3.26 11.27 39.49
C ILE A 450 4.31 11.48 40.60
N GLU A 451 4.21 12.57 41.36
CA GLU A 451 5.08 12.79 42.53
C GLU A 451 4.96 11.68 43.57
N ASN A 452 3.74 11.20 43.83
CA ASN A 452 3.50 10.11 44.78
C ASN A 452 4.24 8.82 44.37
N CYS A 453 4.36 8.55 43.07
CA CYS A 453 5.14 7.43 42.54
C CYS A 453 6.66 7.57 42.76
N HIS A 454 7.13 8.74 43.17
CA HIS A 454 8.53 9.03 43.45
C HIS A 454 8.81 9.31 44.94
N THR A 455 7.86 8.99 45.81
CA THR A 455 8.04 9.10 47.27
C THR A 455 8.67 7.84 47.87
N ASP A 456 9.28 7.97 49.05
CA ASP A 456 9.86 6.84 49.80
C ASP A 456 8.80 5.91 50.44
N SER A 457 7.50 6.21 50.29
CA SER A 457 6.40 5.39 50.80
C SER A 457 5.97 4.35 49.75
N GLU A 458 6.31 3.08 49.99
CA GLU A 458 5.92 1.97 49.12
C GLU A 458 4.39 1.82 49.04
N GLU A 459 3.67 2.01 50.15
CA GLU A 459 2.21 1.90 50.19
C GLU A 459 1.55 2.97 49.30
N LEU A 460 1.99 4.22 49.41
CA LEU A 460 1.45 5.31 48.60
C LEU A 460 1.78 5.13 47.12
N THR A 461 2.98 4.65 46.81
CA THR A 461 3.40 4.35 45.44
C THR A 461 2.54 3.26 44.82
N ILE A 462 2.32 2.14 45.54
CA ILE A 462 1.52 1.01 45.06
C ILE A 462 0.07 1.42 44.81
N GLU A 463 -0.57 2.12 45.75
CA GLU A 463 -1.95 2.56 45.58
C GLU A 463 -2.10 3.58 44.43
N THR A 464 -1.10 4.43 44.23
CA THR A 464 -1.08 5.36 43.10
C THR A 464 -0.93 4.63 41.76
N LEU A 465 -0.09 3.59 41.69
CA LEU A 465 0.08 2.78 40.48
C LEU A 465 -1.18 1.97 40.15
N LYS A 466 -1.87 1.41 41.16
CA LYS A 466 -3.18 0.75 40.97
C LYS A 466 -4.24 1.70 40.42
N LEU A 467 -4.22 2.96 40.87
CA LEU A 467 -5.13 3.97 40.34
C LEU A 467 -4.85 4.23 38.85
N PHE A 468 -3.58 4.35 38.45
CA PHE A 468 -3.23 4.48 37.03
C PHE A 468 -3.62 3.26 36.20
N GLU A 469 -3.42 2.05 36.73
CA GLU A 469 -3.85 0.80 36.10
C GLU A 469 -5.36 0.79 35.87
N GLU A 470 -6.15 1.02 36.91
CA GLU A 470 -7.61 1.07 36.82
C GLU A 470 -8.09 2.14 35.82
N MET A 471 -7.47 3.32 35.81
CA MET A 471 -7.78 4.40 34.86
C MET A 471 -7.53 4.00 33.41
N ILE A 472 -6.44 3.29 33.13
CA ILE A 472 -6.12 2.78 31.80
C ILE A 472 -7.09 1.65 31.40
N GLU A 473 -7.44 0.77 32.34
CA GLU A 473 -8.37 -0.33 32.12
C GLU A 473 -9.81 0.11 31.79
N LYS A 474 -10.23 1.29 32.25
CA LYS A 474 -11.54 1.87 31.89
C LYS A 474 -11.68 2.19 30.40
N LYS A 475 -10.58 2.25 29.64
CA LYS A 475 -10.55 2.53 28.20
C LYS A 475 -11.27 3.84 27.80
N ASP A 476 -11.28 4.82 28.68
CA ASP A 476 -11.79 6.15 28.35
C ASP A 476 -10.82 6.84 27.40
N GLU A 477 -11.33 7.31 26.26
CA GLU A 477 -10.53 7.92 25.19
C GLU A 477 -9.73 9.13 25.67
N HIS A 478 -10.31 9.94 26.55
CA HIS A 478 -9.65 11.15 27.03
C HIS A 478 -8.54 10.83 28.03
N ILE A 479 -8.79 9.89 28.94
CA ILE A 479 -7.79 9.40 29.90
C ILE A 479 -6.59 8.80 29.16
N LEU A 480 -6.84 7.91 28.18
CA LEU A 480 -5.78 7.28 27.39
C LEU A 480 -4.97 8.29 26.57
N HIS A 481 -5.63 9.31 26.01
CA HIS A 481 -4.93 10.36 25.28
C HIS A 481 -3.96 11.12 26.20
N CYS A 482 -4.46 11.65 27.32
CA CYS A 482 -3.69 12.50 28.21
C CYS A 482 -2.59 11.73 28.98
N LEU A 483 -2.81 10.46 29.35
CA LEU A 483 -1.82 9.66 30.07
C LEU A 483 -0.76 9.01 29.18
N VAL A 484 -1.12 8.62 27.95
CA VAL A 484 -0.27 7.73 27.14
C VAL A 484 0.13 8.38 25.82
N LEU A 485 -0.85 8.81 25.01
CA LEU A 485 -0.58 9.26 23.64
C LEU A 485 0.20 10.58 23.61
N THR A 486 -0.09 11.51 24.51
CA THR A 486 0.63 12.78 24.63
C THR A 486 2.14 12.56 24.87
N TYR A 487 2.49 11.57 25.70
CA TYR A 487 3.90 11.24 26.01
C TYR A 487 4.56 10.40 24.91
N LEU A 488 3.80 9.62 24.13
CA LEU A 488 4.32 8.85 23.00
C LEU A 488 4.62 9.71 21.77
N ASN A 489 3.81 10.73 21.49
CA ASN A 489 4.00 11.64 20.36
C ASN A 489 5.36 12.38 20.41
N ASN A 490 5.92 12.59 21.61
CA ASN A 490 7.19 13.28 21.80
C ASN A 490 8.44 12.37 21.65
N ARG A 491 8.28 11.06 21.45
CA ARG A 491 9.40 10.10 21.43
C ARG A 491 10.02 9.86 20.06
N GLY A 492 9.55 10.54 19.01
CA GLY A 492 10.23 10.55 17.71
C GLY A 492 10.46 9.17 17.10
N TYR A 493 9.47 8.28 17.14
CA TYR A 493 9.56 6.92 16.58
C TYR A 493 9.67 6.86 15.04
N TYR A 494 9.74 8.02 14.37
CA TYR A 494 9.82 8.15 12.93
C TYR A 494 11.18 8.73 12.54
N ASP A 495 12.01 7.91 11.89
CA ASP A 495 13.33 8.29 11.37
C ASP A 495 13.23 8.61 9.87
N ASN A 496 13.33 9.89 9.52
CA ASN A 496 13.33 10.38 8.13
C ASN A 496 14.69 10.23 7.42
N SER A 497 15.76 9.85 8.11
CA SER A 497 17.11 9.82 7.53
C SER A 497 17.34 8.67 6.54
N ALA A 498 16.46 7.67 6.51
CA ALA A 498 16.53 6.55 5.57
C ALA A 498 15.97 6.87 4.17
N ALA A 499 15.27 7.99 3.99
CA ALA A 499 14.65 8.36 2.71
C ALA A 499 15.64 9.02 1.72
N ASP A 500 16.62 9.77 2.22
CA ASP A 500 17.45 10.66 1.40
C ASP A 500 18.46 9.94 0.48
N SER A 501 18.65 8.62 0.63
CA SER A 501 19.63 7.84 -0.16
C SER A 501 19.02 6.76 -1.06
N ALA A 502 17.68 6.69 -1.17
CA ALA A 502 17.00 5.60 -1.89
C ALA A 502 15.91 6.06 -2.90
N ILE A 503 15.86 7.33 -3.29
CA ILE A 503 14.90 7.82 -4.29
C ILE A 503 15.47 7.58 -5.70
N VAL A 504 14.98 6.54 -6.40
CA VAL A 504 15.42 6.27 -7.79
C VAL A 504 14.30 5.79 -8.73
N SER A 505 13.07 5.48 -8.30
CA SER A 505 11.99 5.05 -9.21
C SER A 505 10.58 5.24 -8.63
N TRP A 506 9.67 5.83 -9.42
CA TRP A 506 8.27 6.10 -9.07
C TRP A 506 7.28 5.24 -9.85
N SER A 507 7.60 4.98 -11.11
CA SER A 507 6.96 3.97 -11.94
C SER A 507 7.92 3.52 -13.02
N ASP A 508 7.97 2.23 -13.31
CA ASP A 508 8.71 1.64 -14.42
C ASP A 508 8.43 2.35 -15.77
N GLU A 509 7.19 2.81 -15.99
CA GLU A 509 6.79 3.54 -17.20
C GLU A 509 7.15 5.02 -17.16
N GLU A 510 7.22 5.63 -15.96
CA GLU A 510 7.76 6.99 -15.82
C GLU A 510 9.27 7.00 -16.04
N ASP A 511 9.98 6.01 -15.51
CA ASP A 511 11.41 5.85 -15.71
C ASP A 511 11.75 5.69 -17.20
N GLU A 512 10.92 4.97 -17.96
CA GLU A 512 11.10 4.83 -19.41
C GLU A 512 10.86 6.16 -20.14
N ARG A 513 9.81 6.91 -19.77
CA ARG A 513 9.56 8.27 -20.29
C ARG A 513 10.72 9.23 -19.99
N GLU A 514 11.34 9.12 -18.82
CA GLU A 514 12.55 9.87 -18.47
C GLU A 514 13.76 9.48 -19.31
N ARG A 515 13.94 8.18 -19.59
CA ARG A 515 15.03 7.69 -20.46
C ARG A 515 14.89 8.21 -21.87
N GLU A 516 13.68 8.18 -22.44
CA GLU A 516 13.40 8.75 -23.76
C GLU A 516 13.70 10.26 -23.80
N LYS A 517 13.38 11.00 -22.72
CA LYS A 517 13.75 12.43 -22.59
C LYS A 517 15.27 12.62 -22.62
N LYS A 518 16.02 11.86 -21.81
CA LYS A 518 17.49 11.95 -21.74
C LYS A 518 18.16 11.54 -23.06
N SER A 519 17.65 10.50 -23.72
CA SER A 519 18.13 10.06 -25.04
C SER A 519 17.93 11.10 -26.14
N SER A 520 17.00 12.04 -25.99
CA SER A 520 16.79 13.15 -26.93
C SER A 520 17.72 14.35 -26.69
N MET A 521 18.36 14.43 -25.51
CA MET A 521 19.21 15.56 -25.10
C MET A 521 20.70 15.23 -24.99
N ASP A 522 21.12 13.96 -24.87
CA ASP A 522 22.55 13.60 -24.92
C ASP A 522 22.82 12.10 -25.21
N MET A 523 23.82 11.83 -26.07
CA MET A 523 24.37 10.49 -26.35
C MET A 523 25.51 10.19 -25.35
N THR A 524 25.17 9.86 -24.11
CA THR A 524 26.14 9.27 -23.16
C THR A 524 25.53 8.13 -22.37
N LEU A 525 26.18 6.96 -22.47
CA LEU A 525 25.80 5.70 -21.83
C LEU A 525 26.07 5.79 -20.31
N GLY A 526 25.07 6.26 -19.55
CA GLY A 526 25.10 6.27 -18.08
C GLY A 526 24.39 5.04 -17.50
N THR A 527 25.11 4.25 -16.71
CA THR A 527 24.61 3.07 -15.98
C THR A 527 23.67 3.49 -14.83
N GLY A 528 22.40 3.74 -15.16
CA GLY A 528 21.34 4.04 -14.18
C GLY A 528 20.79 2.77 -13.52
N HIS A 529 20.92 2.66 -12.21
CA HIS A 529 20.36 1.57 -11.40
C HIS A 529 18.86 1.76 -11.20
N SER A 530 18.02 0.92 -11.79
CA SER A 530 16.60 0.80 -11.42
C SER A 530 16.47 -0.10 -10.20
N ARG A 531 15.84 0.41 -9.13
CA ARG A 531 15.79 -0.23 -7.81
C ARG A 531 14.37 -0.21 -7.23
N THR A 532 13.46 -0.97 -7.83
CA THR A 532 12.19 -1.33 -7.21
C THR A 532 12.48 -2.21 -5.98
N LEU A 533 12.42 -1.63 -4.78
CA LEU A 533 12.76 -2.30 -3.52
C LEU A 533 11.84 -3.51 -3.28
N ALA A 534 12.42 -4.69 -3.00
CA ALA A 534 11.77 -5.66 -2.14
C ALA A 534 11.68 -5.06 -0.73
N PRO A 535 10.72 -5.45 0.12
CA PRO A 535 10.37 -4.69 1.30
C PRO A 535 11.46 -4.79 2.38
N SER A 536 12.45 -3.90 2.34
CA SER A 536 13.31 -3.67 3.50
C SER A 536 12.47 -3.03 4.61
N ASN A 537 11.55 -2.14 4.23
CA ASN A 537 10.68 -1.37 5.12
C ASN A 537 9.20 -1.54 4.72
N ILE A 538 8.43 -2.40 5.38
CA ILE A 538 6.96 -2.42 5.22
C ILE A 538 6.37 -1.44 6.21
N HIS A 539 5.66 -0.43 5.72
CA HIS A 539 4.93 0.49 6.57
C HIS A 539 3.65 -0.14 7.07
N ARG A 540 3.16 0.35 8.21
CA ARG A 540 2.00 -0.23 8.91
C ARG A 540 0.96 0.84 9.22
N ILE A 541 -0.30 0.49 9.05
CA ILE A 541 -1.43 1.24 9.58
C ILE A 541 -2.11 0.37 10.64
N LEU A 542 -2.33 0.93 11.82
CA LEU A 542 -3.05 0.27 12.92
C LEU A 542 -4.50 0.78 12.94
N ASN A 543 -5.45 -0.15 12.90
CA ASN A 543 -6.83 0.15 13.22
C ASN A 543 -7.03 -0.06 14.73
N TRP A 544 -7.14 1.04 15.49
CA TRP A 544 -7.28 1.04 16.94
C TRP A 544 -8.70 0.73 17.41
#